data_AF-X1SDU7-F1
#
_entry.id   AF-X1SDU7-F1
#
_cell.length_a   1.000
_cell.length_b   1.000
_cell.length_c   1.000
_cell.angle_alpha   90.00
_cell.angle_beta   90.00
_cell.angle_gamma   90.00
#
_symmetry.space_group_name_H-M   'P 1'
#
loop_
_entity.id
_entity.type
_entity.pdbx_description
1 polymer ?
#
loop_
_entity_poly.entity_id
_entity_poly.type
_entity_poly.pdbx_seq_one_letter_code
_entity_poly.pdbx_strand_id
1 'polypeptide(L)'
;QPAFLNSSTGLGTAISEMLLQSYDGRIRVFPAIPDEWECEFVDLRAVGAFLVSSEISHKRVKYIQIKSLEGKICTLVDPFDSEVQVFDLEKKG
;
A
#
# COMPACT_ATOMS: atom_id res chain seq x y z
N GLN A 1 -25.71 -8.60 18.55
CA GLN A 1 -26.30 -7.66 17.58
C GLN A 1 -25.65 -7.90 16.23
N PRO A 2 -26.40 -8.14 15.14
CA PRO A 2 -25.78 -8.29 13.84
C PRO A 2 -25.26 -6.92 13.40
N ALA A 3 -24.00 -6.87 12.98
CA ALA A 3 -23.37 -5.66 12.47
C ALA A 3 -24.05 -5.27 11.16
N PHE A 4 -24.99 -4.32 11.24
CA PHE A 4 -25.49 -3.62 10.08
C PHE A 4 -24.32 -2.83 9.50
N LEU A 5 -23.75 -3.37 8.43
CA LEU A 5 -22.80 -2.69 7.58
C LEU A 5 -23.48 -1.40 7.09
N ASN A 6 -23.10 -0.26 7.64
CA ASN A 6 -23.39 1.03 7.02
C ASN A 6 -22.63 1.04 5.68
N SER A 7 -23.38 0.84 4.60
CA SER A 7 -22.87 0.45 3.28
C SER A 7 -21.71 1.30 2.75
N SER A 8 -21.62 2.57 3.13
CA SER A 8 -20.54 3.47 2.72
C SER A 8 -19.21 3.25 3.46
N THR A 9 -19.24 3.00 4.77
CA THR A 9 -18.03 2.83 5.59
C THR A 9 -17.37 1.48 5.35
N GLY A 10 -18.18 0.42 5.19
CA GLY A 10 -17.67 -0.92 4.87
C GLY A 10 -16.98 -0.99 3.51
N LEU A 11 -17.50 -0.25 2.51
CA LEU A 11 -16.88 -0.16 1.19
C LEU A 11 -15.52 0.55 1.25
N GLY A 12 -15.41 1.65 2.00
CA GLY A 12 -14.15 2.38 2.16
C GLY A 12 -13.06 1.52 2.82
N THR A 13 -13.41 0.78 3.87
CA THR A 13 -12.46 -0.15 4.51
C THR A 13 -12.08 -1.30 3.58
N ALA A 14 -13.03 -1.88 2.85
CA ALA A 14 -12.74 -2.94 1.89
C ALA A 14 -11.79 -2.47 0.78
N ILE A 15 -12.02 -1.29 0.22
CA ILE A 15 -11.13 -0.69 -0.79
C ILE A 15 -9.75 -0.44 -0.19
N SER A 16 -9.66 0.10 1.03
CA SER A 16 -8.37 0.33 1.69
C SER A 16 -7.57 -0.96 1.88
N GLU A 17 -8.23 -2.06 2.31
CA GLU A 17 -7.59 -3.37 2.47
C GLU A 17 -7.24 -4.04 1.13
N MET A 18 -7.92 -3.68 0.04
CA MET A 18 -7.55 -4.13 -1.31
C MET A 18 -6.34 -3.37 -1.86
N LEU A 19 -6.14 -2.11 -1.44
CA LEU A 19 -5.03 -1.25 -1.86
C LEU A 19 -3.76 -1.45 -1.01
N LEU A 20 -3.90 -1.63 0.29
CA LEU A 20 -2.77 -1.74 1.22
C LEU A 20 -3.10 -2.67 2.39
N GLN A 21 -2.26 -3.69 2.61
CA GLN A 21 -2.33 -4.55 3.79
C GLN A 21 -1.04 -4.49 4.59
N SER A 22 -1.16 -4.51 5.92
CA SER A 22 0.00 -4.51 6.82
C SER A 22 -0.23 -5.19 8.18
N TYR A 23 -1.26 -6.02 8.29
CA TYR A 23 -1.72 -6.60 9.57
C TYR A 23 -0.67 -7.48 10.28
N ASP A 24 0.28 -8.06 9.57
CA ASP A 24 1.36 -8.91 10.11
C ASP A 24 2.71 -8.18 10.19
N GLY A 25 2.71 -6.86 10.04
CA GLY A 25 3.92 -6.04 10.00
C GLY A 25 4.66 -6.05 8.66
N ARG A 26 4.12 -6.73 7.63
CA ARG A 26 4.65 -6.68 6.27
C ARG A 26 3.72 -5.87 5.38
N ILE A 27 4.26 -4.87 4.70
CA ILE A 27 3.53 -4.04 3.76
C ILE A 27 3.29 -4.83 2.47
N ARG A 28 2.03 -4.89 2.02
CA ARG A 28 1.62 -5.43 0.72
C ARG A 28 0.84 -4.35 0.00
N VAL A 29 1.27 -4.01 -1.20
CA VAL A 29 0.66 -2.97 -2.05
C VAL A 29 -0.15 -3.66 -3.14
N PHE A 30 -1.39 -3.22 -3.33
CA PHE A 30 -2.38 -3.82 -4.25
C PHE A 30 -2.56 -5.34 -4.12
N PRO A 31 -2.68 -5.90 -2.90
CA PRO A 31 -2.72 -7.36 -2.69
C PRO A 31 -3.93 -8.05 -3.35
N ALA A 32 -5.03 -7.34 -3.56
CA ALA A 32 -6.29 -7.93 -3.99
C ALA A 32 -7.16 -6.98 -4.83
N ILE A 33 -6.56 -6.17 -5.70
CA ILE A 33 -7.33 -5.34 -6.63
C ILE A 33 -7.80 -6.14 -7.86
N PRO A 34 -8.91 -5.76 -8.51
CA PRO A 34 -9.29 -6.28 -9.81
C PRO A 34 -8.25 -5.93 -10.88
N ASP A 35 -7.99 -6.89 -11.76
CA ASP A 35 -7.09 -6.80 -12.91
C ASP A 35 -7.32 -5.60 -13.86
N GLU A 36 -8.54 -5.06 -13.86
CA GLU A 36 -8.96 -3.97 -14.74
C GLU A 36 -8.73 -2.58 -14.12
N TRP A 37 -8.34 -2.52 -12.86
CA TRP A 37 -8.18 -1.26 -12.15
C TRP A 37 -6.86 -0.60 -12.47
N GLU A 38 -6.95 0.68 -12.82
CA GLU A 38 -5.82 1.62 -12.81
C GLU A 38 -6.11 2.63 -11.72
N CYS A 39 -5.25 2.66 -10.69
CA CYS A 39 -5.48 3.52 -9.55
C CYS A 39 -4.18 3.94 -8.86
N GLU A 40 -4.30 5.03 -8.13
CA GLU A 40 -3.25 5.60 -7.30
C GLU A 40 -3.81 5.83 -5.90
N PHE A 41 -2.98 5.63 -4.89
CA PHE A 41 -3.26 6.08 -3.53
C PHE A 41 -2.07 6.83 -2.94
N VAL A 42 -2.37 7.75 -2.04
CA VAL A 42 -1.38 8.61 -1.40
C VAL A 42 -1.53 8.53 0.11
N ASP A 43 -0.40 8.33 0.79
CA ASP A 43 -0.25 8.38 2.24
C ASP A 43 -1.21 7.46 3.03
N LEU A 44 -1.48 6.25 2.51
CA LEU A 44 -2.18 5.23 3.28
C LEU A 44 -1.29 4.73 4.43
N ARG A 45 -1.88 4.61 5.62
CA ARG A 45 -1.16 4.24 6.84
C ARG A 45 -0.97 2.74 6.93
N ALA A 46 0.29 2.32 7.08
CA ALA A 46 0.64 0.95 7.42
C ALA A 46 1.03 0.79 8.90
N VAL A 47 0.91 -0.43 9.42
CA VAL A 47 1.41 -0.81 10.75
C VAL A 47 2.90 -0.48 10.85
N GLY A 48 3.32 0.06 12.01
CA GLY A 48 4.71 0.46 12.22
C GLY A 48 5.00 1.94 11.94
N ALA A 49 3.97 2.77 11.78
CA ALA A 49 4.09 4.21 11.54
C ALA A 49 4.75 4.55 10.20
N PHE A 50 4.29 3.88 9.15
CA PHE A 50 4.66 4.18 7.76
C PHE A 50 3.48 4.79 7.01
N LEU A 51 3.77 5.73 6.12
CA LEU A 51 2.85 6.19 5.07
C LEU A 51 3.33 5.60 3.75
N VAL A 52 2.39 5.05 2.98
CA VAL A 52 2.67 4.39 1.71
C VAL A 52 1.87 5.08 0.61
N SER A 53 2.54 5.34 -0.51
CA SER A 53 1.93 5.85 -1.73
C SER A 53 2.37 4.97 -2.90
N SER A 54 1.46 4.70 -3.83
CA SER A 54 1.74 3.82 -4.96
C SER A 54 0.71 3.99 -6.06
N GLU A 55 1.13 3.66 -7.28
CA GLU A 55 0.31 3.64 -8.47
C GLU A 55 0.43 2.28 -9.15
N ILE A 56 -0.69 1.79 -9.66
CA ILE A 56 -0.78 0.62 -10.53
C ILE A 56 -1.44 1.00 -11.84
N SER A 57 -0.82 0.56 -12.94
CA SER A 57 -1.37 0.71 -14.29
C SER A 57 -0.91 -0.45 -15.16
N HIS A 58 -1.77 -0.91 -16.07
CA HIS A 58 -1.53 -2.10 -16.88
C HIS A 58 -1.16 -3.34 -16.03
N LYS A 59 -1.85 -3.56 -14.91
CA LYS A 59 -1.60 -4.65 -13.94
C LYS A 59 -0.19 -4.68 -13.33
N ARG A 60 0.54 -3.57 -13.39
CA ARG A 60 1.90 -3.47 -12.84
C ARG A 60 2.01 -2.29 -11.89
N VAL A 61 2.55 -2.56 -10.71
CA VAL A 61 2.95 -1.53 -9.76
C VAL A 61 4.05 -0.68 -10.43
N LYS A 62 3.87 0.63 -10.43
CA LYS A 62 4.81 1.58 -11.06
C LYS A 62 5.92 1.98 -10.10
N TYR A 63 5.55 2.27 -8.87
CA TYR A 63 6.45 2.67 -7.81
C TYR A 63 5.84 2.36 -6.45
N ILE A 64 6.66 2.27 -5.41
CA ILE A 64 6.20 2.23 -4.02
C ILE A 64 7.03 3.26 -3.26
N GLN A 65 6.37 4.30 -2.77
CA GLN A 65 6.97 5.30 -1.91
C GLN A 65 6.60 4.99 -0.46
N ILE A 66 7.60 4.91 0.42
CA ILE A 66 7.40 4.64 1.85
C ILE A 66 8.05 5.77 2.65
N LYS A 67 7.24 6.46 3.45
CA LYS A 67 7.72 7.43 4.43
C LYS A 67 7.66 6.82 5.83
N SER A 68 8.82 6.72 6.48
CA SER A 68 8.92 6.29 7.87
C SER A 68 8.74 7.49 8.81
N LEU A 69 7.81 7.38 9.76
CA LEU A 69 7.54 8.44 10.74
C LEU A 69 8.35 8.26 12.04
N GLU A 70 8.83 7.04 12.32
CA GLU A 70 9.52 6.69 13.57
C GLU A 70 10.84 5.92 13.37
N GLY A 71 11.31 5.77 12.13
CA GLY A 71 12.60 5.11 11.84
C GLY A 71 12.63 3.60 12.11
N LYS A 72 11.46 2.95 12.16
CA LYS A 72 11.34 1.50 12.41
C LYS A 72 11.79 0.67 11.20
N ILE A 73 12.09 -0.61 11.44
CA ILE A 73 12.35 -1.58 10.38
C ILE A 73 11.11 -1.68 9.49
N CYS A 74 11.28 -1.37 8.21
CA CYS A 74 10.26 -1.51 7.19
C CYS A 74 10.44 -2.86 6.48
N THR A 75 9.36 -3.64 6.35
CA THR A 75 9.35 -4.89 5.58
C THR A 75 8.27 -4.79 4.51
N LEU A 76 8.69 -4.90 3.25
CA LEU A 76 7.82 -4.85 2.08
C LEU A 76 7.82 -6.22 1.40
N VAL A 77 6.64 -6.71 1.02
CA VAL A 77 6.52 -7.84 0.10
C VAL A 77 6.66 -7.28 -1.31
N ASP A 78 7.69 -7.75 -2.02
CA ASP A 78 7.98 -7.33 -3.38
C ASP A 78 6.83 -7.70 -4.34
N PRO A 79 6.16 -6.71 -4.97
CA PRO A 79 5.13 -6.96 -5.97
C PRO A 79 5.64 -6.82 -7.42
N PHE A 80 6.95 -6.62 -7.63
CA PHE A 80 7.53 -6.42 -8.96
C PHE A 80 8.04 -7.75 -9.54
N ASP A 81 7.86 -7.94 -10.86
CA ASP A 81 8.36 -9.12 -11.59
C ASP A 81 9.83 -8.98 -12.04
N SER A 82 10.51 -7.90 -11.63
CA SER A 82 11.85 -7.52 -12.09
C SER A 82 12.75 -7.10 -10.94
N GLU A 83 14.05 -6.93 -11.21
CA GLU A 83 14.98 -6.39 -10.23
C GLU A 83 14.52 -5.02 -9.71
N VAL A 84 14.53 -4.87 -8.38
CA VAL A 84 14.08 -3.66 -7.68
C VAL A 84 15.27 -2.87 -7.17
N GLN A 85 15.25 -1.56 -7.36
CA GLN A 85 16.23 -0.63 -6.79
C GLN A 85 15.56 0.21 -5.70
N VAL A 86 16.23 0.31 -4.55
CA VAL A 86 15.75 1.11 -3.42
C VAL A 86 16.56 2.39 -3.35
N PHE A 87 15.85 3.52 -3.41
CA PHE A 87 16.45 4.85 -3.34
C PHE A 87 15.96 5.58 -2.09
N ASP A 88 16.86 6.33 -1.47
CA ASP A 88 16.51 7.32 -0.46
C ASP A 88 16.12 8.62 -1.17
N LEU A 89 14.85 9.00 -1.09
CA LEU A 89 14.33 10.20 -1.76
C LEU A 89 14.82 11.51 -1.13
N GLU A 90 15.29 11.48 0.12
CA GLU A 90 15.77 12.68 0.83
C GLU A 90 17.27 12.91 0.65
N LYS A 91 18.03 11.86 0.29
CA LYS A 91 19.41 12.02 -0.16
C LYS A 91 19.47 12.62 -1.57
N LYS A 92 19.51 13.95 -1.64
CA LYS A 92 20.12 14.64 -2.78
C LYS A 92 21.58 14.23 -2.86
N GLY A 93 22.00 13.69 -4.00
CA GLY A 93 23.41 13.50 -4.33
C GLY A 93 24.21 14.79 -4.29
#